data_AF-E2N7C6-F1
#
_entry.id   AF-E2N7C6-F1
#
_cell.length_a   1.000
_cell.length_b   1.000
_cell.length_c   1.000
_cell.angle_alpha   90.00
_cell.angle_beta   90.00
_cell.angle_gamma   90.00
#
_symmetry.space_group_name_H-M   'P 1'
#
loop_
_entity.id
_entity.type
_entity.pdbx_description
1 polymer ?
#
loop_
_entity_poly.entity_id
_entity_poly.type
_entity_poly.pdbx_seq_one_letter_code
_entity_poly.pdbx_strand_id
1 'polypeptide(L)'
;MADNLQDIIDSLIDHIDKAIAKGSVTNQQVAAVLDFLNERLKKADGDKYIRKDQPDYTNHLLQLFEGLEIGKFFPSMTTGTGAGIDNKGNAEVESMKVRSFMMIMELIINRLSSVESEFVFSESGTIDKVEEIEANTYLLTIRKRWDFDFTAFALHDVVYGSINTLLSDGSFFTSWFRVLSVDVSANQLTVVTYPDDEVPAGKNFAPANGMNICRRGNAVNEDRQSCWYISSYEGCIMYLEGVTKPILEESNYYLSLGKPKHLELFNGLPINYKHPYLFARGAIIQDLIRIDFQGNPIYEIVDLGIWEPRGIYIRGYSEEQNKYIQHQIWYKSCCWRCVSDAATVGLPPRWNNTQWVCIVGDSNFKLEITSTKGRFFRFGQEYTQLGFILTHGDMDISVDASQVEWTRESDLLEEDLLWNIEHAENANTVDITPLDMPTNWYEAKKVVFRCKISIRDGEDLKSFSTEFKINNKL
;
A
#
# COMPACT_ATOMS: atom_id res chain seq x y z
N MET A 1 22.92 -63.07 -7.13
CA MET A 1 23.48 -63.42 -8.46
C MET A 1 25.01 -63.53 -8.44
N ALA A 2 25.71 -62.81 -7.55
CA ALA A 2 27.16 -62.93 -7.36
C ALA A 2 27.60 -64.23 -6.64
N ASP A 3 26.85 -64.72 -5.65
CA ASP A 3 27.20 -65.95 -4.90
C ASP A 3 27.25 -67.21 -5.78
N ASN A 4 26.43 -67.26 -6.84
CA ASN A 4 26.37 -68.39 -7.76
C ASN A 4 27.58 -68.44 -8.71
N LEU A 5 28.30 -67.33 -8.89
CA LEU A 5 29.47 -67.27 -9.77
C LEU A 5 30.73 -67.78 -9.08
N GLN A 6 30.88 -67.50 -7.78
CA GLN A 6 32.01 -67.98 -6.98
C GLN A 6 31.95 -69.51 -6.82
N ASP A 7 30.77 -70.07 -6.55
CA ASP A 7 30.57 -71.53 -6.46
C ASP A 7 30.91 -72.25 -7.79
N ILE A 8 30.59 -71.64 -8.93
CA ILE A 8 30.93 -72.18 -10.25
C ILE A 8 32.44 -72.13 -10.51
N ILE A 9 33.10 -71.03 -10.12
CA ILE A 9 34.55 -70.86 -10.26
C ILE A 9 35.28 -71.88 -9.38
N ASP A 10 34.87 -72.03 -8.13
CA ASP A 10 35.49 -72.95 -7.17
C ASP A 10 35.30 -74.42 -7.60
N SER A 11 34.13 -74.78 -8.16
CA SER A 11 33.89 -76.11 -8.74
C SER A 11 34.72 -76.41 -9.99
N LEU A 12 34.98 -75.38 -10.81
CA LEU A 12 35.85 -75.47 -11.99
C LEU A 12 37.31 -75.65 -11.60
N ILE A 13 37.78 -74.92 -10.58
CA ILE A 13 39.13 -75.05 -10.03
C ILE A 13 39.33 -76.47 -9.47
N ASP A 14 38.39 -77.00 -8.68
CA ASP A 14 38.47 -78.36 -8.13
C ASP A 14 38.49 -79.44 -9.23
N HIS A 15 37.71 -79.27 -10.31
CA HIS A 15 37.75 -80.17 -11.47
C HIS A 15 39.10 -80.13 -12.19
N ILE A 16 39.68 -78.94 -12.36
CA ILE A 16 40.97 -78.74 -13.02
C ILE A 16 42.09 -79.35 -12.16
N ASP A 17 42.09 -79.11 -10.84
CA ASP A 17 43.08 -79.67 -9.92
C ASP A 17 43.02 -81.21 -9.90
N LYS A 18 41.82 -81.81 -9.89
CA LYS A 18 41.64 -83.26 -10.02
C LYS A 18 42.14 -83.81 -11.34
N ALA A 19 41.99 -83.06 -12.43
CA ALA A 19 42.40 -83.46 -13.77
C ALA A 19 43.93 -83.36 -13.97
N ILE A 20 44.58 -82.35 -13.36
CA ILE A 20 46.04 -82.22 -13.28
C ILE A 20 46.63 -83.36 -12.43
N ALA A 21 46.04 -83.65 -11.26
CA ALA A 21 46.53 -84.70 -10.36
C ALA A 21 46.46 -86.12 -10.97
N LYS A 22 45.51 -86.35 -11.90
CA LYS A 22 45.41 -87.60 -12.68
C LYS A 22 46.28 -87.61 -13.94
N GLY A 23 47.11 -86.59 -14.16
CA GLY A 23 47.99 -86.46 -15.33
C GLY A 23 47.24 -86.32 -16.66
N SER A 24 45.96 -85.95 -16.63
CA SER A 24 45.09 -85.95 -17.80
C SER A 24 45.08 -84.60 -18.55
N VAL A 25 45.67 -83.56 -17.97
CA VAL A 25 45.67 -82.19 -18.52
C VAL A 25 46.96 -81.47 -18.10
N THR A 26 47.56 -80.68 -18.99
CA THR A 26 48.81 -79.94 -18.71
C THR A 26 48.55 -78.49 -18.29
N ASN A 27 49.48 -77.85 -17.58
CA ASN A 27 49.38 -76.44 -17.16
C ASN A 27 49.15 -75.48 -18.36
N GLN A 28 49.65 -75.82 -19.55
CA GLN A 28 49.41 -75.05 -20.77
C GLN A 28 47.94 -75.04 -21.18
N GLN A 29 47.24 -76.17 -21.02
CA GLN A 29 45.82 -76.26 -21.36
C GLN A 29 44.96 -75.45 -20.36
N VAL A 30 45.36 -75.39 -19.10
CA VAL A 30 44.68 -74.57 -18.08
C VAL A 30 44.87 -73.08 -18.35
N ALA A 31 46.09 -72.65 -18.68
CA ALA A 31 46.36 -71.26 -19.04
C ALA A 31 45.53 -70.80 -20.25
N ALA A 32 45.37 -71.65 -21.26
CA ALA A 32 44.55 -71.35 -22.44
C ALA A 32 43.06 -71.14 -22.10
N VAL A 33 42.53 -71.91 -21.15
CA VAL A 33 41.13 -71.76 -20.69
C VAL A 33 40.96 -70.46 -19.90
N LEU A 34 41.91 -70.11 -19.04
CA LEU A 34 41.88 -68.86 -18.28
C LEU A 34 41.97 -67.62 -19.19
N ASP A 35 42.83 -67.66 -20.22
CA ASP A 35 42.93 -66.58 -21.21
C ASP A 35 41.62 -66.42 -22.00
N PHE A 36 41.00 -67.54 -22.40
CA PHE A 36 39.71 -67.52 -23.09
C PHE A 36 38.59 -66.90 -22.22
N LEU A 37 38.54 -67.24 -20.94
CA LEU A 37 37.56 -66.68 -20.00
C LEU A 37 37.79 -65.19 -19.77
N ASN A 38 39.05 -64.76 -19.66
CA ASN A 38 39.42 -63.37 -19.48
C ASN A 38 39.02 -62.52 -20.70
N GLU A 39 39.22 -63.02 -21.93
CA GLU A 39 38.73 -62.33 -23.14
C GLU A 39 37.20 -62.22 -23.20
N ARG A 40 36.48 -63.24 -22.74
CA ARG A 40 35.01 -63.24 -22.72
C ARG A 40 34.45 -62.27 -21.69
N LEU A 41 35.07 -62.19 -20.51
CA LEU A 41 34.71 -61.21 -19.47
C LEU A 41 34.92 -59.77 -19.94
N LYS A 42 36.02 -59.47 -20.63
CA LYS A 42 36.28 -58.14 -21.20
C LYS A 42 35.20 -57.70 -22.20
N LYS A 43 34.69 -58.61 -23.02
CA LYS A 43 33.59 -58.33 -23.96
C LYS A 43 32.25 -58.13 -23.26
N ALA A 44 31.97 -58.88 -22.19
CA ALA A 44 30.70 -58.79 -21.48
C ALA A 44 30.51 -57.46 -20.71
N ASP A 45 31.60 -56.74 -20.41
CA ASP A 45 31.53 -55.48 -19.65
C ASP A 45 31.73 -54.21 -20.51
N GLY A 46 32.36 -54.34 -21.69
CA GLY A 46 32.62 -53.22 -22.60
C GLY A 46 31.40 -52.66 -23.33
N ASP A 47 30.34 -53.45 -23.52
CA ASP A 47 29.17 -53.07 -24.34
C ASP A 47 28.12 -52.24 -23.57
N LYS A 48 28.40 -51.78 -22.35
CA LYS A 48 27.41 -51.12 -21.46
C LYS A 48 27.50 -49.59 -21.42
N TYR A 49 28.48 -48.95 -22.05
CA TYR A 49 28.71 -47.51 -21.91
C TYR A 49 28.94 -46.79 -23.24
N ILE A 50 28.41 -45.55 -23.35
CA ILE A 50 28.70 -44.61 -24.44
C ILE A 50 30.16 -44.13 -24.30
N ARG A 51 30.95 -44.30 -25.36
CA ARG A 51 32.34 -43.86 -25.50
C ARG A 51 32.43 -42.33 -25.45
N LYS A 52 33.53 -41.82 -24.89
CA LYS A 52 33.79 -40.37 -24.77
C LYS A 52 34.87 -39.87 -25.73
N ASP A 53 35.58 -40.78 -26.38
CA ASP A 53 36.75 -40.53 -27.23
C ASP A 53 36.43 -40.63 -28.73
N GLN A 54 35.24 -41.11 -29.09
CA GLN A 54 34.83 -41.26 -30.48
C GLN A 54 33.31 -41.18 -30.62
N PRO A 55 32.79 -41.02 -31.85
CA PRO A 55 31.37 -41.15 -32.12
C PRO A 55 30.85 -42.56 -31.79
N ASP A 56 29.72 -42.62 -31.11
CA ASP A 56 28.91 -43.83 -30.99
C ASP A 56 27.78 -43.83 -32.03
N TYR A 57 27.47 -45.01 -32.55
CA TYR A 57 26.33 -45.22 -33.43
C TYR A 57 25.61 -46.51 -33.05
N THR A 58 24.30 -46.52 -33.26
CA THR A 58 23.44 -47.70 -33.12
C THR A 58 22.52 -47.79 -34.32
N ASN A 59 22.33 -49.01 -34.84
CA ASN A 59 21.34 -49.28 -35.89
C ASN A 59 19.93 -49.52 -35.33
N HIS A 60 19.75 -49.35 -34.01
CA HIS A 60 18.52 -49.59 -33.28
C HIS A 60 18.06 -48.35 -32.53
N LEU A 61 16.81 -48.35 -32.07
CA LEU A 61 16.25 -47.27 -31.26
C LEU A 61 17.07 -47.09 -29.97
N LEU A 62 17.54 -45.86 -29.72
CA LEU A 62 18.10 -45.46 -28.44
C LEU A 62 16.96 -45.05 -27.49
N GLN A 63 16.76 -45.80 -26.42
CA GLN A 63 15.78 -45.47 -25.38
C GLN A 63 16.50 -44.93 -24.14
N LEU A 64 16.20 -43.69 -23.76
CA LEU A 64 16.76 -43.00 -22.60
C LEU A 64 15.68 -42.84 -21.52
N PHE A 65 15.45 -43.89 -20.73
CA PHE A 65 14.33 -43.92 -19.78
C PHE A 65 14.45 -42.91 -18.63
N GLU A 66 15.68 -42.55 -18.24
CA GLU A 66 15.94 -41.60 -17.16
C GLU A 66 16.23 -40.17 -17.66
N GLY A 67 16.13 -39.94 -18.97
CA GLY A 67 16.40 -38.65 -19.59
C GLY A 67 17.78 -38.52 -20.25
N LEU A 68 18.10 -37.30 -20.68
CA LEU A 68 19.29 -36.94 -21.44
C LEU A 68 19.87 -35.63 -20.89
N GLU A 69 21.14 -35.63 -20.52
CA GLU A 69 21.88 -34.40 -20.20
C GLU A 69 22.97 -34.15 -21.26
N ILE A 70 23.03 -32.93 -21.78
CA ILE A 70 24.00 -32.49 -22.79
C ILE A 70 24.80 -31.33 -22.21
N GLY A 71 26.13 -31.50 -22.15
CA GLY A 71 27.03 -30.54 -21.53
C GLY A 71 27.03 -30.64 -19.99
N LYS A 72 27.34 -29.53 -19.31
CA LYS A 72 27.15 -29.41 -17.85
C LYS A 72 25.73 -28.91 -17.61
N PHE A 73 24.77 -29.82 -17.59
CA PHE A 73 23.37 -29.45 -17.39
C PHE A 73 23.15 -28.97 -15.94
N PHE A 74 22.55 -27.80 -15.81
CA PHE A 74 22.06 -27.27 -14.53
C PHE A 74 20.68 -26.64 -14.79
N PRO A 75 19.59 -27.15 -14.19
CA PRO A 75 18.25 -26.63 -14.46
C PRO A 75 18.01 -25.30 -13.75
N SER A 76 17.70 -24.24 -14.50
CA SER A 76 17.28 -22.93 -13.98
C SER A 76 16.78 -22.01 -15.10
N MET A 77 15.64 -21.37 -14.87
CA MET A 77 15.06 -20.42 -15.83
C MET A 77 15.93 -19.17 -16.09
N THR A 78 16.81 -18.81 -15.15
CA THR A 78 17.61 -17.57 -15.23
C THR A 78 19.11 -17.82 -15.26
N THR A 79 19.56 -18.98 -14.78
CA THR A 79 20.99 -19.32 -14.62
C THR A 79 21.31 -20.73 -15.10
N GLY A 80 20.42 -21.34 -15.89
CA GLY A 80 20.61 -22.69 -16.39
C GLY A 80 21.77 -22.76 -17.37
N THR A 81 22.38 -23.93 -17.48
CA THR A 81 23.47 -24.20 -18.44
C THR A 81 23.24 -25.52 -19.16
N GLY A 82 23.66 -25.60 -20.42
CA GLY A 82 23.58 -26.84 -21.20
C GLY A 82 22.15 -27.15 -21.68
N ALA A 83 21.85 -28.44 -21.84
CA ALA A 83 20.52 -28.89 -22.22
C ALA A 83 20.14 -30.20 -21.51
N GLY A 84 18.88 -30.35 -21.13
CA GLY A 84 18.36 -31.51 -20.42
C GLY A 84 16.99 -31.93 -20.95
N ILE A 85 16.75 -33.24 -21.04
CA ILE A 85 15.42 -33.82 -21.21
C ILE A 85 15.20 -34.75 -20.02
N ASP A 86 14.16 -34.53 -19.22
CA ASP A 86 13.85 -35.39 -18.08
C ASP A 86 13.12 -36.69 -18.48
N ASN A 87 12.87 -37.58 -17.52
CA ASN A 87 12.14 -38.84 -17.75
C ASN A 87 10.66 -38.66 -18.14
N LYS A 88 10.14 -37.44 -18.11
CA LYS A 88 8.79 -37.07 -18.56
C LYS A 88 8.80 -36.39 -19.94
N GLY A 89 9.97 -36.15 -20.52
CA GLY A 89 10.13 -35.49 -21.81
C GLY A 89 10.12 -33.97 -21.75
N ASN A 90 10.22 -33.36 -20.57
CA ASN A 90 10.38 -31.91 -20.44
C ASN A 90 11.81 -31.53 -20.86
N ALA A 91 11.92 -30.59 -21.80
CA ALA A 91 13.21 -30.14 -22.31
C ALA A 91 13.53 -28.72 -21.82
N GLU A 92 14.74 -28.56 -21.28
CA GLU A 92 15.35 -27.25 -20.98
C GLU A 92 16.57 -27.06 -21.89
N VAL A 93 16.58 -25.99 -22.69
CA VAL A 93 17.64 -25.70 -23.67
C VAL A 93 17.92 -24.20 -23.72
N GLU A 94 19.18 -23.81 -23.96
CA GLU A 94 19.56 -22.39 -24.10
C GLU A 94 19.04 -21.75 -25.40
N SER A 95 19.03 -22.49 -26.51
CA SER A 95 18.53 -21.97 -27.80
C SER A 95 18.05 -23.09 -28.72
N MET A 96 17.04 -22.79 -29.55
CA MET A 96 16.52 -23.71 -30.56
C MET A 96 16.33 -22.96 -31.88
N LYS A 97 16.94 -23.48 -32.96
CA LYS A 97 16.80 -22.95 -34.32
C LYS A 97 16.12 -24.01 -35.20
N VAL A 98 14.89 -23.74 -35.62
CA VAL A 98 14.09 -24.64 -36.48
C VAL A 98 14.01 -24.05 -37.88
N ARG A 99 14.44 -24.79 -38.91
CA ARG A 99 14.53 -24.28 -40.30
C ARG A 99 13.21 -24.32 -41.07
N SER A 100 12.29 -25.22 -40.71
CA SER A 100 11.02 -25.39 -41.41
C SER A 100 9.85 -24.86 -40.58
N PHE A 101 9.31 -25.65 -39.65
CA PHE A 101 8.24 -25.21 -38.76
C PHE A 101 8.33 -25.94 -37.41
N MET A 102 7.87 -25.26 -36.35
CA MET A 102 7.66 -25.81 -35.02
C MET A 102 6.15 -25.89 -34.77
N MET A 103 5.64 -27.05 -34.38
CA MET A 103 4.22 -27.25 -34.06
C MET A 103 4.09 -27.51 -32.56
N ILE A 104 3.30 -26.69 -31.88
CA ILE A 104 3.05 -26.73 -30.43
C ILE A 104 1.58 -26.40 -30.17
N MET A 105 1.01 -26.92 -29.08
CA MET A 105 -0.38 -26.63 -28.69
C MET A 105 -0.53 -25.21 -28.15
N GLU A 106 0.41 -24.76 -27.33
CA GLU A 106 0.40 -23.43 -26.69
C GLU A 106 1.83 -22.90 -26.51
N LEU A 107 2.04 -21.59 -26.71
CA LEU A 107 3.29 -20.89 -26.48
C LEU A 107 3.10 -19.82 -25.40
N ILE A 108 3.76 -19.99 -24.25
CA ILE A 108 3.72 -19.03 -23.14
C ILE A 108 5.01 -18.20 -23.18
N ILE A 109 4.90 -16.88 -23.39
CA ILE A 109 6.05 -15.94 -23.43
C ILE A 109 5.97 -14.99 -22.24
N ASN A 110 6.90 -15.10 -21.29
CA ASN A 110 7.09 -14.13 -20.22
C ASN A 110 8.09 -13.05 -20.65
N ARG A 111 7.62 -11.90 -21.17
CA ARG A 111 8.48 -10.78 -21.60
C ARG A 111 8.11 -9.48 -20.90
N LEU A 112 9.12 -8.74 -20.42
CA LEU A 112 9.00 -7.31 -20.08
C LEU A 112 9.10 -6.48 -21.37
N SER A 113 8.16 -5.56 -21.57
CA SER A 113 8.20 -4.57 -22.66
C SER A 113 8.33 -3.19 -22.06
N SER A 114 9.35 -2.44 -22.49
CA SER A 114 9.57 -1.04 -22.11
C SER A 114 9.23 -0.13 -23.29
N VAL A 115 8.55 0.98 -22.99
CA VAL A 115 8.32 2.07 -23.95
C VAL A 115 9.09 3.29 -23.46
N GLU A 116 9.85 3.91 -24.34
CA GLU A 116 10.61 5.13 -24.03
C GLU A 116 9.73 6.37 -24.19
N SER A 117 9.90 7.34 -23.28
CA SER A 117 9.23 8.64 -23.32
C SER A 117 7.70 8.57 -23.25
N GLU A 118 7.01 8.58 -24.39
CA GLU A 118 5.55 8.75 -24.49
C GLU A 118 4.88 7.58 -25.20
N PHE A 119 3.69 7.23 -24.73
CA PHE A 119 2.80 6.28 -25.36
C PHE A 119 1.42 6.89 -25.53
N VAL A 120 0.96 7.02 -26.78
CA VAL A 120 -0.29 7.71 -27.12
C VAL A 120 -1.32 6.69 -27.61
N PHE A 121 -2.52 6.74 -27.04
CA PHE A 121 -3.67 5.96 -27.49
C PHE A 121 -4.54 6.86 -28.37
N SER A 122 -4.28 6.76 -29.66
CA SER A 122 -4.98 7.46 -30.73
C SER A 122 -4.60 6.83 -32.06
N GLU A 123 -5.21 7.27 -33.15
CA GLU A 123 -4.79 6.89 -34.49
C GLU A 123 -3.34 7.28 -34.71
N SER A 124 -2.55 6.32 -35.20
CA SER A 124 -1.10 6.45 -35.34
C SER A 124 -0.61 5.77 -36.62
N GLY A 125 0.58 6.15 -37.05
CA GLY A 125 1.25 5.57 -38.21
C GLY A 125 2.71 5.95 -38.28
N THR A 126 3.44 5.32 -39.19
CA THR A 126 4.82 5.71 -39.53
C THR A 126 4.83 6.24 -40.95
N ILE A 127 5.42 7.40 -41.19
CA ILE A 127 5.58 7.96 -42.52
C ILE A 127 6.63 7.14 -43.28
N ASP A 128 6.29 6.65 -44.47
CA ASP A 128 7.21 5.89 -45.34
C ASP A 128 7.76 6.74 -46.50
N LYS A 129 7.01 7.75 -46.93
CA LYS A 129 7.42 8.70 -47.97
C LYS A 129 6.80 10.07 -47.71
N VAL A 130 7.57 11.12 -47.98
CA VAL A 130 7.15 12.53 -47.92
C VAL A 130 7.39 13.17 -49.28
N GLU A 131 6.38 13.84 -49.83
CA GLU A 131 6.47 14.61 -51.07
C GLU A 131 5.84 15.98 -50.83
N GLU A 132 6.62 17.05 -51.00
CA GLU A 132 6.08 18.42 -50.96
C GLU A 132 5.37 18.72 -52.28
N ILE A 133 4.06 19.02 -52.20
CA ILE A 133 3.23 19.29 -53.39
C ILE A 133 2.98 20.78 -53.60
N GLU A 134 2.93 21.54 -52.50
CA GLU A 134 2.84 22.99 -52.47
C GLU A 134 3.60 23.48 -51.22
N ALA A 135 3.90 24.78 -51.13
CA ALA A 135 4.63 25.32 -49.97
C ALA A 135 3.93 24.92 -48.66
N ASN A 136 4.67 24.26 -47.76
CA ASN A 136 4.17 23.77 -46.46
C ASN A 136 3.08 22.68 -46.54
N THR A 137 2.81 22.14 -47.74
CA THR A 137 1.79 21.12 -47.97
C THR A 137 2.43 19.86 -48.54
N TYR A 138 2.18 18.74 -47.88
CA TYR A 138 2.87 17.48 -48.14
C TYR A 138 1.88 16.35 -48.42
N LEU A 139 2.21 15.51 -49.39
CA LEU A 139 1.64 14.18 -49.56
C LEU A 139 2.49 13.19 -48.77
N LEU A 140 1.87 12.54 -47.78
CA LEU A 140 2.49 11.54 -46.91
C LEU A 140 1.98 10.17 -47.29
N THR A 141 2.88 9.23 -47.59
CA THR A 141 2.52 7.82 -47.70
C THR A 141 2.78 7.15 -46.37
N ILE A 142 1.73 6.57 -45.76
CA ILE A 142 1.82 5.89 -44.48
C ILE A 142 2.28 4.45 -44.71
N ARG A 143 3.23 3.98 -43.89
CA ARG A 143 3.73 2.61 -43.94
C ARG A 143 2.61 1.64 -43.61
N LYS A 144 2.41 0.65 -44.48
CA LYS A 144 1.55 -0.50 -44.20
C LYS A 144 2.28 -1.49 -43.30
N ARG A 145 1.67 -1.88 -42.18
CA ARG A 145 2.18 -2.95 -41.29
C ARG A 145 1.90 -4.34 -41.84
N TRP A 146 0.85 -4.48 -42.63
CA TRP A 146 0.43 -5.68 -43.37
C TRP A 146 -0.40 -5.28 -44.60
N ASP A 147 -0.69 -6.20 -45.52
CA ASP A 147 -1.28 -5.89 -46.83
C ASP A 147 -2.61 -5.11 -46.77
N PHE A 148 -3.41 -5.39 -45.76
CA PHE A 148 -4.71 -4.74 -45.49
C PHE A 148 -4.66 -3.71 -44.35
N ASP A 149 -3.49 -3.15 -44.06
CA ASP A 149 -3.35 -2.03 -43.14
C ASP A 149 -3.66 -0.72 -43.87
N PHE A 150 -4.63 0.01 -43.35
CA PHE A 150 -5.09 1.29 -43.89
C PHE A 150 -5.01 2.36 -42.81
N THR A 151 -4.72 3.58 -43.24
CA THR A 151 -4.61 4.74 -42.38
C THR A 151 -5.95 5.01 -41.71
N ALA A 152 -5.93 5.15 -40.38
CA ALA A 152 -7.10 5.51 -39.58
C ALA A 152 -7.24 7.02 -39.39
N PHE A 153 -6.30 7.82 -39.91
CA PHE A 153 -6.40 9.27 -39.91
C PHE A 153 -7.61 9.74 -40.74
N ALA A 154 -8.17 10.88 -40.34
CA ALA A 154 -9.34 11.49 -40.95
C ALA A 154 -9.09 12.96 -41.32
N LEU A 155 -9.99 13.51 -42.14
CA LEU A 155 -10.00 14.92 -42.48
C LEU A 155 -10.00 15.79 -41.22
N HIS A 156 -9.18 16.84 -41.22
CA HIS A 156 -8.99 17.82 -40.14
C HIS A 156 -8.35 17.29 -38.86
N ASP A 157 -7.82 16.06 -38.85
CA ASP A 157 -7.04 15.58 -37.71
C ASP A 157 -5.86 16.52 -37.46
N VAL A 158 -5.67 16.89 -36.18
CA VAL A 158 -4.49 17.59 -35.68
C VAL A 158 -3.49 16.53 -35.29
N VAL A 159 -2.41 16.44 -36.05
CA VAL A 159 -1.42 15.37 -35.94
C VAL A 159 -0.08 15.97 -35.53
N TYR A 160 0.63 15.24 -34.68
CA TYR A 160 2.03 15.49 -34.45
C TYR A 160 2.83 14.21 -34.62
N GLY A 161 4.07 14.37 -35.05
CA GLY A 161 5.04 13.29 -35.06
C GLY A 161 6.38 13.76 -34.60
N SER A 162 7.13 12.82 -34.05
CA SER A 162 8.52 13.03 -33.69
C SER A 162 9.38 11.99 -34.37
N ILE A 163 10.58 12.42 -34.76
CA ILE A 163 11.61 11.53 -35.26
C ILE A 163 12.87 11.77 -34.45
N ASN A 164 13.56 10.68 -34.16
CA ASN A 164 14.86 10.73 -33.54
C ASN A 164 15.91 10.27 -34.56
N THR A 165 16.77 11.18 -35.00
CA THR A 165 17.85 10.90 -35.96
C THR A 165 19.19 10.69 -35.24
N LEU A 166 19.16 10.05 -34.06
CA LEU A 166 20.33 9.63 -33.27
C LEU A 166 21.48 9.02 -34.09
N LEU A 167 21.18 8.29 -35.17
CA LEU A 167 22.18 7.65 -36.04
C LEU A 167 22.73 8.54 -37.17
N SER A 168 22.15 9.73 -37.40
CA SER A 168 22.54 10.65 -38.47
C SER A 168 23.20 11.90 -37.92
N ASP A 169 22.47 12.71 -37.15
CA ASP A 169 22.94 14.01 -36.66
C ASP A 169 22.56 14.27 -35.18
N GLY A 170 21.86 13.33 -34.54
CA GLY A 170 21.44 13.45 -33.14
C GLY A 170 20.32 14.47 -32.92
N SER A 171 19.66 14.96 -33.97
CA SER A 171 18.55 15.89 -33.83
C SER A 171 17.24 15.17 -33.46
N PHE A 172 16.44 15.84 -32.63
CA PHE A 172 15.07 15.45 -32.31
C PHE A 172 14.18 16.63 -32.64
N PHE A 173 13.25 16.46 -33.57
CA PHE A 173 12.30 17.49 -33.91
C PHE A 173 10.89 16.94 -34.04
N THR A 174 9.93 17.83 -33.82
CA THR A 174 8.51 17.52 -33.89
C THR A 174 7.91 18.29 -35.05
N SER A 175 7.06 17.62 -35.82
CA SER A 175 6.26 18.21 -36.87
C SER A 175 4.80 18.20 -36.47
N TRP A 176 4.14 19.33 -36.60
CA TRP A 176 2.71 19.49 -36.39
C TRP A 176 2.03 19.80 -37.72
N PHE A 177 0.96 19.07 -38.04
CA PHE A 177 0.24 19.29 -39.29
C PHE A 177 -1.24 18.93 -39.18
N ARG A 178 -2.04 19.55 -40.05
CA ARG A 178 -3.47 19.29 -40.21
C ARG A 178 -3.70 18.43 -41.44
N VAL A 179 -4.53 17.40 -41.32
CA VAL A 179 -4.93 16.57 -42.46
C VAL A 179 -5.96 17.31 -43.31
N LEU A 180 -5.66 17.47 -44.60
CA LEU A 180 -6.51 18.11 -45.61
C LEU A 180 -7.31 17.10 -46.45
N SER A 181 -6.79 15.90 -46.65
CA SER A 181 -7.51 14.79 -47.29
C SER A 181 -6.84 13.46 -47.01
N VAL A 182 -7.61 12.37 -47.15
CA VAL A 182 -7.18 10.99 -46.90
C VAL A 182 -7.54 10.13 -48.10
N ASP A 183 -6.54 9.47 -48.69
CA ASP A 183 -6.74 8.39 -49.65
C ASP A 183 -6.44 7.06 -48.96
N VAL A 184 -7.51 6.38 -48.53
CA VAL A 184 -7.42 5.09 -47.83
C VAL A 184 -6.85 4.01 -48.74
N SER A 185 -7.15 4.03 -50.05
CA SER A 185 -6.72 2.99 -50.99
C SER A 185 -5.21 3.03 -51.21
N ALA A 186 -4.67 4.25 -51.35
CA ALA A 186 -3.23 4.49 -51.50
C ALA A 186 -2.48 4.53 -50.16
N ASN A 187 -3.20 4.52 -49.03
CA ASN A 187 -2.66 4.76 -47.70
C ASN A 187 -1.92 6.11 -47.58
N GLN A 188 -2.52 7.15 -48.17
CA GLN A 188 -1.91 8.48 -48.30
C GLN A 188 -2.72 9.56 -47.59
N LEU A 189 -2.01 10.57 -47.09
CA LEU A 189 -2.57 11.76 -46.45
C LEU A 189 -2.02 13.00 -47.18
N THR A 190 -2.89 13.95 -47.50
CA THR A 190 -2.46 15.31 -47.83
C THR A 190 -2.55 16.14 -46.57
N VAL A 191 -1.45 16.78 -46.17
CA VAL A 191 -1.36 17.54 -44.93
C VAL A 191 -0.75 18.91 -45.15
N VAL A 192 -1.09 19.87 -44.30
CA VAL A 192 -0.46 21.19 -44.24
C VAL A 192 0.18 21.39 -42.86
N THR A 193 1.40 21.90 -42.81
CA THR A 193 2.07 22.20 -41.54
C THR A 193 1.47 23.44 -40.88
N TYR A 194 1.41 23.42 -39.55
CA TYR A 194 1.02 24.61 -38.79
C TYR A 194 2.13 25.67 -38.82
N PRO A 195 1.78 26.97 -38.78
CA PRO A 195 2.75 28.06 -38.58
C PRO A 195 3.57 27.91 -37.29
N ASP A 196 4.75 28.53 -37.26
CA ASP A 196 5.68 28.46 -36.12
C ASP A 196 5.09 29.01 -34.81
N ASP A 197 4.25 30.04 -34.89
CA ASP A 197 3.56 30.67 -33.75
C ASP A 197 2.35 29.86 -33.23
N GLU A 198 1.91 28.86 -33.98
CA GLU A 198 0.79 27.99 -33.60
C GLU A 198 1.23 26.65 -33.00
N VAL A 199 2.54 26.43 -32.80
CA VAL A 199 3.08 25.18 -32.25
C VAL A 199 3.78 25.38 -30.90
N PRO A 200 3.77 24.37 -30.00
CA PRO A 200 4.30 24.51 -28.63
C PRO A 200 5.77 24.96 -28.54
N ALA A 201 6.61 24.60 -29.51
CA ALA A 201 8.04 24.93 -29.50
C ALA A 201 8.37 26.29 -30.15
N GLY A 202 7.37 27.03 -30.67
CA GLY A 202 7.59 28.27 -31.43
C GLY A 202 8.32 28.08 -32.76
N LYS A 203 8.52 26.83 -33.18
CA LYS A 203 9.13 26.44 -34.44
C LYS A 203 8.59 25.07 -34.86
N ASN A 204 8.06 25.00 -36.07
CA ASN A 204 7.59 23.78 -36.68
C ASN A 204 8.59 23.28 -37.73
N PHE A 205 8.62 21.97 -37.93
CA PHE A 205 9.51 21.34 -38.89
C PHE A 205 8.70 20.57 -39.94
N ALA A 206 9.22 20.47 -41.15
CA ALA A 206 8.61 19.64 -42.18
C ALA A 206 8.59 18.16 -41.77
N PRO A 207 7.55 17.39 -42.14
CA PRO A 207 7.49 15.97 -41.87
C PRO A 207 8.65 15.23 -42.56
N ALA A 208 9.11 14.14 -41.96
CA ALA A 208 10.25 13.36 -42.46
C ALA A 208 9.91 11.87 -42.62
N ASN A 209 10.65 11.19 -43.49
CA ASN A 209 10.54 9.75 -43.65
C ASN A 209 10.96 9.02 -42.36
N GLY A 210 10.20 8.01 -41.95
CA GLY A 210 10.41 7.23 -40.73
C GLY A 210 9.81 7.87 -39.47
N MET A 211 9.21 9.06 -39.58
CA MET A 211 8.58 9.74 -38.44
C MET A 211 7.36 8.97 -37.97
N ASN A 212 7.27 8.75 -36.66
CA ASN A 212 6.06 8.20 -36.03
C ASN A 212 5.12 9.34 -35.71
N ILE A 213 3.88 9.21 -36.14
CA ILE A 213 2.85 10.24 -36.05
C ILE A 213 1.63 9.71 -35.31
N CYS A 214 0.94 10.59 -34.60
CA CYS A 214 -0.31 10.27 -33.94
C CYS A 214 -1.26 11.47 -33.91
N ARG A 215 -2.57 11.18 -33.88
CA ARG A 215 -3.61 12.20 -33.78
C ARG A 215 -3.67 12.69 -32.34
N ARG A 216 -3.53 14.01 -32.15
CA ARG A 216 -3.75 14.69 -30.87
C ARG A 216 -5.21 15.13 -30.70
N GLY A 217 -5.88 15.46 -31.80
CA GLY A 217 -7.25 15.95 -31.82
C GLY A 217 -7.76 16.15 -33.25
N ASN A 218 -8.79 16.98 -33.43
CA ASN A 218 -9.37 17.29 -34.72
C ASN A 218 -9.94 18.71 -34.72
N ALA A 219 -9.67 19.49 -35.77
CA ALA A 219 -10.06 20.91 -35.79
C ALA A 219 -11.58 21.13 -35.91
N VAL A 220 -12.36 20.11 -36.28
CA VAL A 220 -13.80 20.25 -36.59
C VAL A 220 -14.64 19.14 -35.93
N ASN A 221 -14.25 17.88 -36.08
CA ASN A 221 -15.01 16.74 -35.58
C ASN A 221 -14.79 16.55 -34.07
N GLU A 222 -15.80 16.89 -33.26
CA GLU A 222 -15.79 16.80 -31.79
C GLU A 222 -15.51 15.37 -31.29
N ASP A 223 -16.02 14.33 -31.96
CA ASP A 223 -15.78 12.92 -31.56
C ASP A 223 -14.30 12.51 -31.71
N ARG A 224 -13.49 13.31 -32.42
CA ARG A 224 -12.06 13.10 -32.65
C ARG A 224 -11.20 14.18 -32.00
N GLN A 225 -11.71 14.89 -31.01
CA GLN A 225 -10.97 15.91 -30.25
C GLN A 225 -10.31 15.39 -28.97
N SER A 226 -10.37 14.08 -28.74
CA SER A 226 -9.79 13.45 -27.55
C SER A 226 -8.58 12.57 -27.85
N CYS A 227 -7.67 12.48 -26.88
CA CYS A 227 -6.58 11.52 -26.91
C CYS A 227 -6.14 11.18 -25.48
N TRP A 228 -5.62 9.96 -25.31
CA TRP A 228 -4.95 9.54 -24.08
C TRP A 228 -3.45 9.41 -24.32
N TYR A 229 -2.64 9.79 -23.35
CA TYR A 229 -1.21 9.46 -23.39
C TYR A 229 -0.64 9.19 -22.01
N ILE A 230 0.41 8.38 -21.99
CA ILE A 230 1.24 8.08 -20.82
C ILE A 230 2.63 8.63 -21.13
N SER A 231 3.17 9.48 -20.27
CA SER A 231 4.48 10.10 -20.47
C SER A 231 5.37 9.89 -19.25
N SER A 232 6.49 9.20 -19.46
CA SER A 232 7.55 9.04 -18.46
C SER A 232 8.35 10.34 -18.28
N TYR A 233 8.45 11.15 -19.34
CA TYR A 233 9.07 12.48 -19.30
C TYR A 233 8.27 13.43 -18.42
N GLU A 234 6.96 13.49 -18.63
CA GLU A 234 6.07 14.35 -17.83
C GLU A 234 5.69 13.72 -16.48
N GLY A 235 5.86 12.41 -16.33
CA GLY A 235 5.49 11.66 -15.14
C GLY A 235 3.99 11.60 -14.90
N CYS A 236 3.19 11.49 -15.97
CA CYS A 236 1.73 11.48 -15.87
C CYS A 236 1.04 10.61 -16.95
N ILE A 237 -0.16 10.15 -16.61
CA ILE A 237 -1.19 9.68 -17.54
C ILE A 237 -2.15 10.85 -17.75
N MET A 238 -2.51 11.13 -18.99
CA MET A 238 -3.29 12.29 -19.35
C MET A 238 -4.41 11.92 -20.31
N TYR A 239 -5.60 12.45 -20.06
CA TYR A 239 -6.69 12.51 -21.01
C TYR A 239 -6.92 13.96 -21.43
N LEU A 240 -6.85 14.18 -22.74
CA LEU A 240 -7.19 15.45 -23.35
C LEU A 240 -8.52 15.32 -24.10
N GLU A 241 -9.26 16.41 -24.13
CA GLU A 241 -10.55 16.54 -24.79
C GLU A 241 -10.68 17.94 -25.41
N GLY A 242 -11.47 18.08 -26.47
CA GLY A 242 -11.67 19.38 -27.13
C GLY A 242 -10.43 19.93 -27.86
N VAL A 243 -9.46 19.08 -28.22
CA VAL A 243 -8.21 19.50 -28.86
C VAL A 243 -8.44 19.83 -30.34
N THR A 244 -8.43 21.13 -30.66
CA THR A 244 -8.67 21.65 -32.02
C THR A 244 -7.43 22.20 -32.71
N LYS A 245 -6.34 22.41 -31.96
CA LYS A 245 -5.07 23.01 -32.42
C LYS A 245 -3.87 22.46 -31.61
N PRO A 246 -2.63 22.66 -32.09
CA PRO A 246 -1.43 22.11 -31.44
C PRO A 246 -1.18 22.61 -30.01
N ILE A 247 -1.30 23.92 -29.79
CA ILE A 247 -1.13 24.53 -28.46
C ILE A 247 -2.39 24.26 -27.65
N LEU A 248 -2.22 23.48 -26.58
CA LEU A 248 -3.29 23.13 -25.67
C LEU A 248 -3.70 24.33 -24.82
N GLU A 249 -4.99 24.45 -24.59
CA GLU A 249 -5.59 25.35 -23.61
C GLU A 249 -5.83 24.61 -22.29
N GLU A 250 -5.96 25.32 -21.18
CA GLU A 250 -6.33 24.69 -19.89
C GLU A 250 -7.65 23.93 -19.98
N SER A 251 -8.55 24.42 -20.84
CA SER A 251 -9.82 23.80 -21.16
C SER A 251 -9.66 22.40 -21.78
N ASN A 252 -8.48 22.03 -22.29
CA ASN A 252 -8.24 20.71 -22.89
C ASN A 252 -7.84 19.63 -21.88
N TYR A 253 -7.37 20.00 -20.69
CA TYR A 253 -6.97 19.04 -19.66
C TYR A 253 -8.22 18.56 -18.88
N TYR A 254 -8.58 17.29 -19.07
CA TYR A 254 -9.81 16.71 -18.49
C TYR A 254 -9.55 15.70 -17.38
N LEU A 255 -8.51 14.87 -17.53
CA LEU A 255 -8.06 13.93 -16.51
C LEU A 255 -6.53 13.90 -16.50
N SER A 256 -5.94 13.92 -15.32
CA SER A 256 -4.51 13.66 -15.13
C SER A 256 -4.28 12.78 -13.91
N LEU A 257 -3.40 11.80 -14.04
CA LEU A 257 -2.89 11.00 -12.93
C LEU A 257 -1.36 11.04 -12.95
N GLY A 258 -0.74 11.57 -11.91
CA GLY A 258 0.71 11.71 -11.81
C GLY A 258 1.11 13.14 -11.46
N LYS A 259 2.27 13.58 -11.94
CA LYS A 259 2.73 14.95 -11.66
C LYS A 259 1.77 15.97 -12.28
N PRO A 260 1.25 16.92 -11.50
CA PRO A 260 0.28 17.90 -12.00
C PRO A 260 0.93 18.87 -12.97
N LYS A 261 0.13 19.38 -13.91
CA LYS A 261 0.50 20.48 -14.81
C LYS A 261 0.39 21.81 -14.07
N HIS A 262 1.18 22.79 -14.47
CA HIS A 262 1.09 24.17 -13.98
C HIS A 262 -0.08 24.90 -14.66
N LEU A 263 -1.30 24.53 -14.28
CA LEU A 263 -2.53 25.16 -14.74
C LEU A 263 -2.91 26.30 -13.80
N GLU A 264 -3.40 27.41 -14.33
CA GLU A 264 -3.92 28.55 -13.58
C GLU A 264 -5.05 28.14 -12.64
N LEU A 265 -5.85 27.14 -13.01
CA LEU A 265 -6.90 26.58 -12.15
C LEU A 265 -6.37 26.01 -10.82
N PHE A 266 -5.07 25.70 -10.72
CA PHE A 266 -4.44 25.25 -9.47
C PHE A 266 -3.80 26.38 -8.67
N ASN A 267 -3.83 27.63 -9.14
CA ASN A 267 -3.24 28.75 -8.43
C ASN A 267 -3.94 28.97 -7.08
N GLY A 268 -3.14 29.09 -6.02
CA GLY A 268 -3.62 29.26 -4.64
C GLY A 268 -4.02 27.98 -3.91
N LEU A 269 -4.01 26.83 -4.59
CA LEU A 269 -4.24 25.53 -3.95
C LEU A 269 -2.94 24.95 -3.36
N PRO A 270 -3.01 24.15 -2.28
CA PRO A 270 -1.83 23.53 -1.65
C PRO A 270 -1.31 22.32 -2.47
N ILE A 271 -0.98 22.53 -3.74
CA ILE A 271 -0.48 21.50 -4.65
C ILE A 271 1.04 21.38 -4.53
N ASN A 272 1.51 20.18 -4.22
CA ASN A 272 2.94 19.84 -4.27
C ASN A 272 3.29 19.21 -5.61
N TYR A 273 3.88 19.98 -6.53
CA TYR A 273 4.23 19.52 -7.88
C TYR A 273 5.25 18.36 -7.95
N LYS A 274 5.82 17.94 -6.82
CA LYS A 274 6.68 16.74 -6.74
C LYS A 274 5.89 15.46 -6.46
N HIS A 275 4.66 15.56 -5.98
CA HIS A 275 3.81 14.41 -5.65
C HIS A 275 2.86 14.07 -6.82
N PRO A 276 2.42 12.81 -6.93
CA PRO A 276 1.36 12.46 -7.85
C PRO A 276 0.01 12.95 -7.31
N TYR A 277 -0.83 13.46 -8.21
CA TYR A 277 -2.22 13.83 -7.94
C TYR A 277 -3.14 13.16 -8.96
N LEU A 278 -4.39 12.96 -8.56
CA LEU A 278 -5.49 12.69 -9.47
C LEU A 278 -6.26 14.00 -9.66
N PHE A 279 -6.30 14.48 -10.90
CA PHE A 279 -7.17 15.57 -11.33
C PHE A 279 -8.21 15.01 -12.29
N ALA A 280 -9.48 15.28 -12.03
CA ALA A 280 -10.60 14.92 -12.88
C ALA A 280 -11.65 16.03 -12.82
N ARG A 281 -12.24 16.41 -13.96
CA ARG A 281 -13.35 17.39 -13.97
C ARG A 281 -14.62 16.91 -13.28
N GLY A 282 -14.83 15.59 -13.25
CA GLY A 282 -15.93 14.95 -12.55
C GLY A 282 -15.53 13.55 -12.12
N ALA A 283 -16.08 13.10 -11.00
CA ALA A 283 -15.86 11.75 -10.48
C ALA A 283 -17.16 11.22 -9.85
N ILE A 284 -17.50 9.96 -10.13
CA ILE A 284 -18.52 9.21 -9.41
C ILE A 284 -17.77 8.28 -8.47
N ILE A 285 -17.98 8.45 -7.17
CA ILE A 285 -17.21 7.76 -6.13
C ILE A 285 -18.19 6.99 -5.25
N GLN A 286 -18.04 5.66 -5.22
CA GLN A 286 -18.81 4.79 -4.33
C GLN A 286 -18.10 4.62 -2.97
N ASP A 287 -16.78 4.46 -2.98
CA ASP A 287 -15.96 4.26 -1.78
C ASP A 287 -14.73 5.16 -1.80
N LEU A 288 -14.44 5.82 -0.69
CA LEU A 288 -13.30 6.71 -0.51
C LEU A 288 -12.71 6.58 0.89
N ILE A 289 -11.68 5.76 1.00
CA ILE A 289 -10.89 5.63 2.22
C ILE A 289 -9.80 6.71 2.21
N ARG A 290 -9.83 7.56 3.24
CA ARG A 290 -8.84 8.62 3.44
C ARG A 290 -7.89 8.22 4.55
N ILE A 291 -6.60 8.32 4.29
CA ILE A 291 -5.53 8.10 5.26
C ILE A 291 -4.61 9.31 5.31
N ASP A 292 -3.99 9.53 6.46
CA ASP A 292 -2.90 10.50 6.59
C ASP A 292 -1.58 9.93 6.05
N PHE A 293 -0.52 10.73 6.10
CA PHE A 293 0.81 10.35 5.64
C PHE A 293 1.47 9.22 6.46
N GLN A 294 0.92 8.88 7.64
CA GLN A 294 1.36 7.78 8.49
C GLN A 294 0.53 6.51 8.28
N GLY A 295 -0.51 6.58 7.45
CA GLY A 295 -1.42 5.47 7.17
C GLY A 295 -2.61 5.37 8.12
N ASN A 296 -2.84 6.36 9.00
CA ASN A 296 -4.00 6.34 9.88
C ASN A 296 -5.27 6.79 9.12
N PRO A 297 -6.42 6.15 9.33
CA PRO A 297 -7.68 6.61 8.78
C PRO A 297 -8.04 8.03 9.23
N ILE A 298 -8.57 8.83 8.30
CA ILE A 298 -9.17 10.13 8.60
C ILE A 298 -10.65 9.90 8.91
N TYR A 299 -11.05 10.22 10.13
CA TYR A 299 -12.41 10.04 10.61
C TYR A 299 -13.27 11.27 10.31
N GLU A 300 -14.46 11.05 9.77
CA GLU A 300 -15.48 12.08 9.68
C GLU A 300 -16.22 12.20 11.02
N ILE A 301 -16.35 13.43 11.52
CA ILE A 301 -17.02 13.66 12.80
C ILE A 301 -18.53 13.66 12.57
N VAL A 302 -19.23 12.78 13.29
CA VAL A 302 -20.70 12.71 13.27
C VAL A 302 -21.22 13.13 14.64
N ASP A 303 -21.90 14.28 14.70
CA ASP A 303 -22.55 14.76 15.92
C ASP A 303 -23.93 14.10 16.04
N LEU A 304 -24.14 13.35 17.13
CA LEU A 304 -25.38 12.64 17.42
C LEU A 304 -26.26 13.37 18.44
N GLY A 305 -25.88 14.60 18.84
CA GLY A 305 -26.64 15.37 19.82
C GLY A 305 -26.47 14.85 21.25
N ILE A 306 -27.55 14.78 22.01
CA ILE A 306 -27.52 14.44 23.44
C ILE A 306 -27.15 12.96 23.62
N TRP A 307 -26.33 12.66 24.62
CA TRP A 307 -25.99 11.28 24.97
C TRP A 307 -27.22 10.48 25.38
N GLU A 308 -27.31 9.25 24.88
CA GLU A 308 -28.37 8.30 25.19
C GLU A 308 -27.81 7.04 25.86
N PRO A 309 -28.45 6.52 26.91
CA PRO A 309 -28.00 5.29 27.58
C PRO A 309 -27.93 4.05 26.67
N ARG A 310 -28.73 4.01 25.61
CA ARG A 310 -28.76 2.90 24.65
C ARG A 310 -28.07 3.24 23.33
N GLY A 311 -27.43 4.40 23.24
CA GLY A 311 -26.69 4.80 22.05
C GLY A 311 -25.44 3.94 21.86
N ILE A 312 -25.15 3.60 20.60
CA ILE A 312 -23.92 2.92 20.21
C ILE A 312 -22.98 3.97 19.62
N TYR A 313 -21.80 4.12 20.21
CA TYR A 313 -20.85 5.15 19.85
C TYR A 313 -19.53 4.54 19.41
N ILE A 314 -19.02 4.97 18.26
CA ILE A 314 -17.83 4.37 17.67
C ILE A 314 -16.83 5.44 17.23
N ARG A 315 -15.56 5.04 17.21
CA ARG A 315 -14.51 5.62 16.40
C ARG A 315 -13.98 4.50 15.50
N GLY A 316 -14.53 4.37 14.30
CA GLY A 316 -14.26 3.20 13.47
C GLY A 316 -14.90 3.31 12.10
N TYR A 317 -14.84 2.22 11.34
CA TYR A 317 -15.51 2.12 10.05
C TYR A 317 -17.01 1.86 10.25
N SER A 318 -17.85 2.65 9.60
CA SER A 318 -19.30 2.44 9.54
C SER A 318 -19.67 1.76 8.22
N GLU A 319 -20.23 0.56 8.30
CA GLU A 319 -20.75 -0.16 7.13
C GLU A 319 -21.97 0.54 6.50
N GLU A 320 -22.80 1.19 7.32
CA GLU A 320 -23.99 1.92 6.86
C GLU A 320 -23.60 3.16 6.03
N GLN A 321 -22.56 3.87 6.45
CA GLN A 321 -22.10 5.09 5.78
C GLN A 321 -20.89 4.86 4.86
N ASN A 322 -20.39 3.62 4.78
CA ASN A 322 -19.24 3.20 3.99
C ASN A 322 -17.99 4.09 4.19
N LYS A 323 -17.73 4.51 5.44
CA LYS A 323 -16.63 5.44 5.78
C LYS A 323 -16.18 5.35 7.24
N TYR A 324 -14.97 5.82 7.52
CA TYR A 324 -14.50 6.00 8.90
C TYR A 324 -15.19 7.19 9.56
N ILE A 325 -15.87 6.94 10.68
CA ILE A 325 -16.57 7.95 11.45
C ILE A 325 -16.13 7.96 12.90
N GLN A 326 -16.23 9.12 13.53
CA GLN A 326 -16.02 9.30 14.95
C GLN A 326 -17.22 10.04 15.54
N HIS A 327 -17.92 9.36 16.44
CA HIS A 327 -19.11 9.92 17.08
C HIS A 327 -18.74 11.00 18.09
N GLN A 328 -19.54 12.06 18.08
CA GLN A 328 -19.52 13.17 19.01
C GLN A 328 -20.91 13.34 19.62
N ILE A 329 -20.97 13.64 20.92
CA ILE A 329 -22.22 13.79 21.68
C ILE A 329 -22.10 14.86 22.75
N TRP A 330 -23.24 15.27 23.29
CA TRP A 330 -23.39 16.26 24.35
C TRP A 330 -23.87 15.61 25.64
N TYR A 331 -23.14 15.80 26.73
CA TYR A 331 -23.48 15.30 28.05
C TYR A 331 -23.01 16.28 29.13
N LYS A 332 -23.92 16.68 30.03
CA LYS A 332 -23.66 17.61 31.15
C LYS A 332 -22.95 18.89 30.67
N SER A 333 -23.53 19.53 29.65
CA SER A 333 -23.06 20.80 29.04
C SER A 333 -21.68 20.72 28.35
N CYS A 334 -21.13 19.53 28.22
CA CYS A 334 -19.86 19.28 27.53
C CYS A 334 -20.08 18.44 26.27
N CYS A 335 -19.32 18.74 25.23
CA CYS A 335 -19.19 17.99 24.00
C CYS A 335 -18.06 16.95 24.16
N TRP A 336 -18.38 15.69 23.97
CA TRP A 336 -17.48 14.56 24.10
C TRP A 336 -17.32 13.83 22.79
N ARG A 337 -16.12 13.35 22.51
CA ARG A 337 -15.80 12.58 21.32
C ARG A 337 -15.35 11.18 21.70
N CYS A 338 -15.92 10.18 21.04
CA CYS A 338 -15.57 8.78 21.25
C CYS A 338 -14.14 8.53 20.77
N VAL A 339 -13.30 7.90 21.58
CA VAL A 339 -11.93 7.52 21.22
C VAL A 339 -11.71 6.00 21.17
N SER A 340 -12.73 5.23 21.54
CA SER A 340 -12.72 3.77 21.46
C SER A 340 -13.40 3.27 20.19
N ASP A 341 -12.96 2.12 19.68
CA ASP A 341 -13.55 1.44 18.53
C ASP A 341 -15.03 1.07 18.78
N ALA A 342 -15.40 0.87 20.05
CA ALA A 342 -16.78 0.84 20.53
C ALA A 342 -16.84 1.36 21.97
N ALA A 343 -17.48 2.52 22.17
CA ALA A 343 -17.82 2.99 23.52
C ALA A 343 -18.98 2.18 24.10
N THR A 344 -18.88 1.88 25.39
CA THR A 344 -19.81 0.99 26.09
C THR A 344 -21.22 1.57 26.12
N VAL A 345 -22.17 0.79 25.60
CA VAL A 345 -23.60 1.02 25.79
C VAL A 345 -23.89 1.10 27.29
N GLY A 346 -24.51 2.19 27.73
CA GLY A 346 -24.96 2.37 29.12
C GLY A 346 -24.03 3.14 30.05
N LEU A 347 -22.80 3.50 29.66
CA LEU A 347 -21.92 4.33 30.49
C LEU A 347 -21.79 5.74 29.89
N PRO A 348 -22.25 6.79 30.60
CA PRO A 348 -22.11 8.16 30.11
C PRO A 348 -20.65 8.59 30.08
N PRO A 349 -20.30 9.59 29.23
CA PRO A 349 -19.02 10.25 29.29
C PRO A 349 -18.77 10.77 30.71
N ARG A 350 -17.54 10.60 31.18
CA ARG A 350 -17.09 11.10 32.49
C ARG A 350 -15.66 11.61 32.40
N TRP A 351 -15.27 12.46 33.35
CA TRP A 351 -13.94 13.08 33.42
C TRP A 351 -12.78 12.09 33.20
N ASN A 352 -12.79 10.95 33.90
CA ASN A 352 -11.72 9.94 33.82
C ASN A 352 -12.03 8.76 32.87
N ASN A 353 -12.90 8.96 31.87
CA ASN A 353 -13.24 7.90 30.94
C ASN A 353 -12.15 7.72 29.89
N THR A 354 -11.69 6.49 29.66
CA THR A 354 -10.75 6.17 28.57
C THR A 354 -11.42 6.06 27.20
N GLN A 355 -12.76 6.05 27.15
CA GLN A 355 -13.55 5.91 25.92
C GLN A 355 -14.01 7.25 25.35
N TRP A 356 -13.94 8.33 26.13
CA TRP A 356 -14.46 9.65 25.77
C TRP A 356 -13.46 10.75 26.08
N VAL A 357 -13.29 11.69 25.16
CA VAL A 357 -12.49 12.89 25.37
C VAL A 357 -13.38 14.12 25.27
N CYS A 358 -13.31 15.00 26.26
CA CYS A 358 -14.01 16.29 26.23
C CYS A 358 -13.33 17.20 25.20
N ILE A 359 -14.11 17.75 24.27
CA ILE A 359 -13.62 18.63 23.19
C ILE A 359 -13.97 20.09 23.48
N VAL A 360 -15.19 20.34 23.97
CA VAL A 360 -15.72 21.69 24.25
C VAL A 360 -16.62 21.61 25.46
N GLY A 361 -16.49 22.53 26.43
CA GLY A 361 -17.37 22.59 27.60
C GLY A 361 -16.76 23.34 28.77
N ASP A 362 -17.51 23.47 29.86
CA ASP A 362 -16.98 24.01 31.12
C ASP A 362 -16.08 22.96 31.79
N SER A 363 -14.77 23.22 31.78
CA SER A 363 -13.75 22.36 32.38
C SER A 363 -13.38 22.78 33.80
N ASN A 364 -14.14 23.69 34.43
CA ASN A 364 -13.82 24.15 35.77
C ASN A 364 -14.21 23.11 36.81
N PHE A 365 -13.32 22.94 37.79
CA PHE A 365 -13.60 22.15 38.98
C PHE A 365 -14.23 23.02 40.06
N LYS A 366 -15.28 22.52 40.70
CA LYS A 366 -15.92 23.17 41.84
C LYS A 366 -16.05 22.19 43.00
N LEU A 367 -15.52 22.57 44.15
CA LEU A 367 -15.62 21.80 45.38
C LEU A 367 -16.51 22.52 46.40
N GLU A 368 -17.56 21.84 46.84
CA GLU A 368 -18.47 22.34 47.88
C GLU A 368 -18.59 21.34 49.04
N ILE A 369 -18.52 21.82 50.28
CA ILE A 369 -18.85 21.02 51.46
C ILE A 369 -20.37 20.98 51.64
N THR A 370 -20.90 19.77 51.85
CA THR A 370 -22.29 19.50 52.20
C THR A 370 -22.42 19.20 53.70
N SER A 371 -23.61 19.38 54.25
CA SER A 371 -23.90 19.18 55.68
C SER A 371 -25.31 18.66 55.85
N THR A 372 -25.50 17.62 56.67
CA THR A 372 -26.83 17.02 56.93
C THR A 372 -27.79 17.96 57.65
N LYS A 373 -27.28 19.02 58.27
CA LYS A 373 -28.05 20.09 58.93
C LYS A 373 -28.03 21.43 58.17
N GLY A 374 -27.55 21.42 56.93
CA GLY A 374 -27.40 22.64 56.13
C GLY A 374 -26.27 23.54 56.65
N ARG A 375 -26.37 24.85 56.38
CA ARG A 375 -25.37 25.85 56.82
C ARG A 375 -25.76 26.62 58.08
N PHE A 376 -26.99 26.45 58.56
CA PHE A 376 -27.57 27.22 59.66
C PHE A 376 -28.20 26.27 60.69
N PHE A 377 -27.39 25.87 61.67
CA PHE A 377 -27.82 25.05 62.80
C PHE A 377 -26.95 25.37 64.02
N ARG A 378 -27.41 24.96 65.21
CA ARG A 378 -26.74 25.31 66.47
C ARG A 378 -25.58 24.36 66.74
N PHE A 379 -24.41 24.73 66.24
CA PHE A 379 -23.16 24.03 66.53
C PHE A 379 -22.81 24.07 68.03
N GLY A 380 -22.41 22.92 68.57
CA GLY A 380 -22.20 22.70 70.01
C GLY A 380 -23.43 22.14 70.73
N GLN A 381 -24.57 22.00 70.07
CA GLN A 381 -25.77 21.33 70.60
C GLN A 381 -26.30 20.25 69.66
N GLU A 382 -26.07 20.42 68.36
CA GLU A 382 -26.54 19.49 67.33
C GLU A 382 -25.37 18.78 66.66
N TYR A 383 -25.59 17.50 66.33
CA TYR A 383 -24.70 16.71 65.49
C TYR A 383 -24.97 17.00 64.00
N THR A 384 -23.90 17.11 63.22
CA THR A 384 -23.96 17.12 61.75
C THR A 384 -22.97 16.13 61.18
N GLN A 385 -23.18 15.74 59.94
CA GLN A 385 -22.18 15.05 59.14
C GLN A 385 -21.84 15.96 57.96
N LEU A 386 -20.56 16.29 57.83
CA LEU A 386 -20.03 17.01 56.68
C LEU A 386 -19.64 16.01 55.59
N GLY A 387 -19.95 16.35 54.35
CA GLY A 387 -19.49 15.65 53.16
C GLY A 387 -19.05 16.65 52.10
N PHE A 388 -18.87 16.20 50.87
CA PHE A 388 -18.53 17.10 49.77
C PHE A 388 -19.23 16.71 48.48
N ILE A 389 -19.30 17.66 47.56
CA ILE A 389 -19.59 17.44 46.16
C ILE A 389 -18.46 18.10 45.36
N LEU A 390 -17.76 17.30 44.57
CA LEU A 390 -16.78 17.76 43.60
C LEU A 390 -17.41 17.67 42.20
N THR A 391 -17.55 18.81 41.52
CA THR A 391 -18.04 18.84 40.14
C THR A 391 -16.95 19.25 39.15
N HIS A 392 -17.04 18.73 37.93
CA HIS A 392 -16.29 19.19 36.76
C HIS A 392 -17.31 19.65 35.71
N GLY A 393 -17.46 20.96 35.53
CA GLY A 393 -18.64 21.54 34.90
C GLY A 393 -19.92 21.14 35.66
N ASP A 394 -20.92 20.61 34.94
CA ASP A 394 -22.19 20.13 35.50
C ASP A 394 -22.16 18.65 35.96
N MET A 395 -20.97 18.01 35.94
CA MET A 395 -20.80 16.61 36.26
C MET A 395 -20.34 16.42 37.70
N ASP A 396 -21.06 15.61 38.49
CA ASP A 396 -20.59 15.16 39.80
C ASP A 396 -19.53 14.06 39.62
N ILE A 397 -18.32 14.35 40.08
CA ILE A 397 -17.14 13.47 40.01
C ILE A 397 -16.63 13.11 41.42
N SER A 398 -17.49 13.22 42.44
CA SER A 398 -17.11 12.96 43.84
C SER A 398 -16.61 11.52 44.06
N VAL A 399 -17.10 10.57 43.25
CA VAL A 399 -16.64 9.17 43.24
C VAL A 399 -15.20 9.00 42.79
N ASP A 400 -14.64 9.97 42.06
CA ASP A 400 -13.27 9.92 41.52
C ASP A 400 -12.23 10.49 42.50
N ALA A 401 -12.65 10.89 43.71
CA ALA A 401 -11.76 11.31 44.79
C ALA A 401 -10.83 10.16 45.21
N SER A 402 -9.52 10.36 45.04
CA SER A 402 -8.50 9.39 45.45
C SER A 402 -8.05 9.57 46.90
N GLN A 403 -8.12 10.81 47.40
CA GLN A 403 -7.80 11.16 48.77
C GLN A 403 -8.70 12.30 49.24
N VAL A 404 -9.25 12.17 50.44
CA VAL A 404 -10.08 13.17 51.12
C VAL A 404 -9.48 13.40 52.49
N GLU A 405 -9.11 14.65 52.77
CA GLU A 405 -8.53 15.09 54.04
C GLU A 405 -9.47 16.10 54.67
N TRP A 406 -9.83 15.88 55.93
CA TRP A 406 -10.56 16.83 56.75
C TRP A 406 -9.61 17.44 57.78
N THR A 407 -9.61 18.76 57.88
CA THR A 407 -8.84 19.46 58.92
C THR A 407 -9.70 20.50 59.62
N ARG A 408 -9.41 20.74 60.89
CA ARG A 408 -10.02 21.78 61.73
C ARG A 408 -8.98 22.85 62.04
N GLU A 409 -9.42 24.11 61.99
CA GLU A 409 -8.63 25.29 62.32
C GLU A 409 -9.45 26.23 63.22
N SER A 410 -8.89 26.53 64.39
CA SER A 410 -9.40 27.43 65.42
C SER A 410 -8.26 28.29 65.98
N ASP A 411 -8.47 28.97 67.11
CA ASP A 411 -7.43 29.70 67.85
C ASP A 411 -6.66 28.82 68.86
N LEU A 412 -7.04 27.54 69.01
CA LEU A 412 -6.38 26.57 69.88
C LEU A 412 -5.59 25.51 69.07
N LEU A 413 -4.33 25.82 68.79
CA LEU A 413 -3.45 25.01 67.94
C LEU A 413 -3.29 23.55 68.42
N GLU A 414 -3.17 23.32 69.73
CA GLU A 414 -2.95 21.98 70.28
C GLU A 414 -4.18 21.07 70.10
N GLU A 415 -5.38 21.63 70.28
CA GLU A 415 -6.63 20.87 70.09
C GLU A 415 -6.90 20.61 68.60
N ASP A 416 -6.57 21.56 67.73
CA ASP A 416 -6.68 21.37 66.28
C ASP A 416 -5.73 20.28 65.78
N LEU A 417 -4.50 20.24 66.31
CA LEU A 417 -3.55 19.17 65.98
C LEU A 417 -4.09 17.80 66.38
N LEU A 418 -4.67 17.68 67.59
CA LEU A 418 -5.25 16.43 68.06
C LEU A 418 -6.42 16.00 67.17
N TRP A 419 -7.35 16.92 66.88
CA TRP A 419 -8.49 16.65 66.01
C TRP A 419 -8.05 16.22 64.61
N ASN A 420 -7.05 16.90 64.03
CA ASN A 420 -6.51 16.60 62.70
C ASN A 420 -5.82 15.23 62.65
N ILE A 421 -5.20 14.77 63.74
CA ILE A 421 -4.61 13.44 63.85
C ILE A 421 -5.70 12.38 63.95
N GLU A 422 -6.73 12.61 64.77
CA GLU A 422 -7.86 11.70 64.95
C GLU A 422 -8.70 11.54 63.66
N HIS A 423 -8.74 12.57 62.81
CA HIS A 423 -9.48 12.59 61.55
C HIS A 423 -8.59 12.54 60.30
N ALA A 424 -7.35 12.03 60.44
CA ALA A 424 -6.40 11.90 59.33
C ALA A 424 -6.79 10.80 58.32
N GLU A 425 -7.80 9.97 58.63
CA GLU A 425 -8.27 8.91 57.76
C GLU A 425 -8.92 9.46 56.47
N ASN A 426 -8.70 8.76 55.37
CA ASN A 426 -9.31 9.10 54.09
C ASN A 426 -10.81 8.76 54.10
N ALA A 427 -11.64 9.74 54.43
CA ALA A 427 -13.08 9.56 54.61
C ALA A 427 -13.91 10.55 53.79
N ASN A 428 -14.88 10.04 53.03
CA ASN A 428 -15.76 10.88 52.22
C ASN A 428 -16.65 11.82 53.04
N THR A 429 -16.86 11.47 54.31
CA THR A 429 -17.65 12.23 55.26
C THR A 429 -16.94 12.30 56.59
N VAL A 430 -17.18 13.37 57.35
CA VAL A 430 -16.71 13.51 58.73
C VAL A 430 -17.88 13.89 59.63
N ASP A 431 -17.95 13.19 60.76
CA ASP A 431 -18.97 13.39 61.78
C ASP A 431 -18.54 14.51 62.72
N ILE A 432 -19.35 15.55 62.86
CA ILE A 432 -19.07 16.68 63.73
C ILE A 432 -20.09 16.71 64.86
N THR A 433 -19.60 16.39 66.06
CA THR A 433 -20.32 16.39 67.32
C THR A 433 -20.02 17.67 68.12
N PRO A 434 -20.75 17.94 69.21
CA PRO A 434 -20.40 19.03 70.13
C PRO A 434 -18.99 18.95 70.73
N LEU A 435 -18.39 17.76 70.83
CA LEU A 435 -17.04 17.56 71.36
C LEU A 435 -15.94 17.99 70.39
N ASP A 436 -16.28 18.10 69.10
CA ASP A 436 -15.35 18.52 68.05
C ASP A 436 -15.15 20.04 67.99
N MET A 437 -15.86 20.80 68.85
CA MET A 437 -15.65 22.23 69.02
C MET A 437 -14.49 22.49 69.98
N PRO A 438 -13.69 23.56 69.77
CA PRO A 438 -12.59 23.87 70.66
C PRO A 438 -13.10 24.19 72.08
N THR A 439 -12.32 23.93 73.12
CA THR A 439 -12.77 24.12 74.52
C THR A 439 -13.21 25.56 74.83
N ASN A 440 -12.63 26.53 74.12
CA ASN A 440 -12.99 27.94 74.17
C ASN A 440 -14.10 28.34 73.17
N TRP A 441 -14.88 27.39 72.61
CA TRP A 441 -15.92 27.64 71.61
C TRP A 441 -16.89 28.78 71.97
N TYR A 442 -17.21 28.89 73.27
CA TYR A 442 -18.07 29.93 73.80
C TYR A 442 -17.45 31.33 73.78
N GLU A 443 -16.12 31.43 73.65
CA GLU A 443 -15.32 32.67 73.63
C GLU A 443 -14.77 33.00 72.22
N ALA A 444 -14.15 32.04 71.54
CA ALA A 444 -13.46 32.21 70.25
C ALA A 444 -14.41 32.39 69.05
N LYS A 445 -15.61 31.80 69.13
CA LYS A 445 -16.75 31.98 68.21
C LYS A 445 -16.49 31.75 66.72
N LYS A 446 -15.34 31.17 66.33
CA LYS A 446 -15.00 30.83 64.96
C LYS A 446 -14.20 29.53 64.91
N VAL A 447 -14.73 28.56 64.18
CA VAL A 447 -14.01 27.33 63.81
C VAL A 447 -14.19 27.11 62.31
N VAL A 448 -13.15 26.62 61.65
CA VAL A 448 -13.16 26.34 60.22
C VAL A 448 -12.84 24.87 60.00
N PHE A 449 -13.74 24.16 59.33
CA PHE A 449 -13.45 22.83 58.81
C PHE A 449 -13.04 22.96 57.34
N ARG A 450 -11.86 22.47 56.99
CA ARG A 450 -11.35 22.46 55.62
C ARG A 450 -11.42 21.04 55.09
N CYS A 451 -12.03 20.90 53.92
CA CYS A 451 -11.98 19.67 53.14
C CYS A 451 -10.96 19.87 52.02
N LYS A 452 -9.97 19.00 51.94
CA LYS A 452 -9.02 18.94 50.83
C LYS A 452 -9.19 17.61 50.11
N ILE A 453 -9.40 17.67 48.80
CA ILE A 453 -9.68 16.51 47.96
C ILE A 453 -8.66 16.43 46.87
N SER A 454 -8.11 15.24 46.64
CA SER A 454 -7.18 14.97 45.55
C SER A 454 -7.77 13.97 44.58
N ILE A 455 -7.76 14.29 43.29
CA ILE A 455 -8.11 13.39 42.19
C ILE A 455 -6.86 13.07 41.37
N ARG A 456 -6.86 11.91 40.70
CA ARG A 456 -5.82 11.57 39.73
C ARG A 456 -6.22 12.04 38.33
N ASP A 457 -5.29 12.69 37.65
CA ASP A 457 -5.38 13.07 36.25
C ASP A 457 -4.18 12.47 35.51
N GLY A 458 -4.34 11.25 35.01
CA GLY A 458 -3.21 10.43 34.54
C GLY A 458 -2.27 10.07 35.69
N GLU A 459 -1.00 10.48 35.58
CA GLU A 459 0.01 10.31 36.64
C GLU A 459 0.00 11.47 37.65
N ASP A 460 -0.62 12.60 37.31
CA ASP A 460 -0.63 13.80 38.15
C ASP A 460 -1.74 13.76 39.20
N LEU A 461 -1.47 14.37 40.36
CA LEU A 461 -2.45 14.55 41.43
C LEU A 461 -2.93 16.00 41.47
N LYS A 462 -4.22 16.23 41.26
CA LYS A 462 -4.85 17.55 41.39
C LYS A 462 -5.58 17.64 42.73
N SER A 463 -5.21 18.62 43.55
CA SER A 463 -5.83 18.87 44.84
C SER A 463 -6.68 20.14 44.84
N PHE A 464 -7.86 20.06 45.44
CA PHE A 464 -8.80 21.15 45.64
C PHE A 464 -9.06 21.29 47.14
N SER A 465 -9.25 22.51 47.63
CA SER A 465 -9.63 22.73 49.02
C SER A 465 -10.80 23.71 49.11
N THR A 466 -11.67 23.47 50.08
CA THR A 466 -12.76 24.38 50.40
C THR A 466 -12.98 24.40 51.91
N GLU A 467 -13.64 25.45 52.39
CA GLU A 467 -13.80 25.72 53.82
C GLU A 467 -15.26 25.81 54.20
N PHE A 468 -15.60 25.16 55.31
CA PHE A 468 -16.85 25.30 56.01
C PHE A 468 -16.61 26.10 57.29
N LYS A 469 -16.95 27.39 57.24
CA LYS A 469 -16.76 28.33 58.34
C LYS A 469 -17.98 28.36 59.22
N ILE A 470 -17.79 28.18 60.51
CA ILE A 470 -18.84 28.31 61.51
C ILE A 470 -18.51 29.54 62.33
N ASN A 471 -19.43 30.50 62.30
CA ASN A 471 -19.36 31.68 63.14
C ASN A 471 -20.53 31.62 64.12
N ASN A 472 -20.26 31.76 65.41
CA ASN A 472 -21.31 31.90 66.41
C ASN A 472 -21.83 33.35 66.35
N LYS A 473 -22.73 33.63 65.40
CA LYS A 473 -23.56 34.83 65.45
C LYS A 473 -24.80 34.48 66.26
N LEU A 474 -24.90 35.09 67.45
CA LEU A 474 -26.15 35.21 68.19
C LEU A 474 -27.24 35.83 67.32
#